data_AF-M5RSH6-F1
#
_entry.id   AF-M5RSH6-F1
#
_cell.length_a   1.000
_cell.length_b   1.000
_cell.length_c   1.000
_cell.angle_alpha   90.00
_cell.angle_beta   90.00
_cell.angle_gamma   90.00
#
_symmetry.space_group_name_H-M   'P 1'
#
loop_
_entity.id
_entity.type
_entity.pdbx_description
1 polymer ?
#
loop_
_entity_poly.entity_id
_entity_poly.type
_entity_poly.pdbx_seq_one_letter_code
_entity_poly.pdbx_strand_id
1 'polypeptide(L)'
;MFEPSQRIELEYPTHTHVRLIERSQYKRRHLVVHRMRDLVTDPLTPAEFLRRPYVARSRWLMTAWDERIDEFRQFYLGSTAQFRAPGCLRIVIEDHNADPPRRLIGRQYEPNVFDRRLMVRMMQKWLREQPDLYEKIRVMADDMRLLG
;
A
#
# COMPACT_ATOMS: atom_id res chain seq x y z
N MET A 1 16.91 -4.36 0.38
CA MET A 1 15.94 -3.24 0.54
C MET A 1 16.71 -1.94 0.40
N PHE A 2 16.07 -0.79 0.15
CA PHE A 2 16.78 0.49 0.25
C PHE A 2 16.99 0.88 1.71
N GLU A 3 18.16 1.41 2.02
CA GLU A 3 18.54 1.79 3.38
C GLU A 3 18.23 3.27 3.66
N PRO A 4 17.99 3.67 4.92
CA PRO A 4 17.89 5.08 5.28
C PRO A 4 19.11 5.88 4.82
N SER A 5 18.89 7.14 4.44
CA SER A 5 19.87 8.08 3.88
C SER A 5 20.46 7.68 2.51
N GLN A 6 20.06 6.55 1.94
CA GLN A 6 20.47 6.17 0.59
C GLN A 6 19.90 7.15 -0.43
N ARG A 7 20.76 7.66 -1.32
CA ARG A 7 20.35 8.41 -2.51
C ARG A 7 20.05 7.44 -3.63
N ILE A 8 18.85 7.53 -4.21
CA ILE A 8 18.40 6.68 -5.30
C ILE A 8 17.75 7.48 -6.40
N GLU A 9 17.72 6.89 -7.60
CA GLU A 9 16.98 7.39 -8.74
C GLU A 9 15.92 6.36 -9.15
N LEU A 10 14.67 6.80 -9.31
CA LEU A 10 13.56 5.94 -9.72
C LEU A 10 12.67 6.62 -10.74
N GLU A 11 11.98 5.81 -11.54
CA GLU A 11 10.96 6.30 -12.46
C GLU A 11 9.59 6.02 -11.84
N TYR A 12 8.90 7.09 -11.45
CA TYR A 12 7.63 7.01 -10.74
C TYR A 12 6.49 7.60 -11.58
N PRO A 13 5.30 7.00 -11.59
CA PRO A 13 4.19 7.47 -12.39
C PRO A 13 3.72 8.84 -11.91
N THR A 14 3.32 9.69 -12.86
CA THR A 14 2.65 10.96 -12.57
C THR A 14 1.29 10.77 -11.90
N HIS A 15 0.63 9.62 -12.13
CA HIS A 15 -0.65 9.26 -11.53
C HIS A 15 -0.57 7.90 -10.85
N THR A 16 -0.90 7.85 -9.56
CA THR A 16 -0.93 6.61 -8.78
C THR A 16 -2.35 6.07 -8.59
N HIS A 17 -3.35 6.63 -9.27
CA HIS A 17 -4.72 6.14 -9.15
C HIS A 17 -4.86 4.82 -9.90
N VAL A 18 -5.51 3.80 -9.32
CA VAL A 18 -5.66 2.44 -9.91
C VAL A 18 -6.26 2.45 -11.33
N ARG A 19 -7.14 3.41 -11.64
CA ARG A 19 -7.71 3.60 -13.00
C ARG A 19 -6.71 4.17 -14.03
N LEU A 20 -5.72 4.93 -13.58
CA LEU A 20 -4.89 5.78 -14.44
C LEU A 20 -3.44 5.31 -14.52
N ILE A 21 -2.98 4.51 -13.55
CA ILE A 21 -1.56 4.15 -13.41
C ILE A 21 -1.00 3.46 -14.66
N GLU A 22 -1.77 2.61 -15.33
CA GLU A 22 -1.34 1.92 -16.55
C GLU A 22 -1.11 2.87 -17.73
N ARG A 23 -1.79 4.02 -17.73
CA ARG A 23 -1.66 5.07 -18.76
C ARG A 23 -0.76 6.22 -18.31
N SER A 24 -0.19 6.11 -17.11
CA SER A 24 0.61 7.17 -16.54
C SER A 24 1.93 7.28 -17.28
N GLN A 25 2.34 8.52 -17.57
CA GLN A 25 3.73 8.80 -17.86
C GLN A 25 4.56 8.59 -16.61
N TYR A 26 5.83 8.23 -16.78
CA TYR A 26 6.79 8.06 -15.71
C TYR A 26 7.75 9.25 -15.70
N LYS A 27 8.07 9.73 -14.51
CA LYS A 27 9.06 10.79 -14.30
C LYS A 27 10.16 10.28 -13.39
N ARG A 28 11.39 10.60 -13.78
CA ARG A 28 12.58 10.37 -12.97
C ARG A 28 12.52 11.22 -11.69
N ARG A 29 12.87 10.61 -10.57
CA ARG A 29 12.91 11.20 -9.22
C ARG A 29 14.27 10.95 -8.61
N HIS A 30 14.85 11.95 -7.97
CA HIS A 30 16.06 11.82 -7.16
C HIS A 30 15.62 11.90 -5.71
N LEU A 31 15.84 10.81 -4.99
CA LEU A 31 15.22 10.58 -3.70
C LEU A 31 16.28 10.27 -2.65
N VAL A 32 16.15 10.90 -1.48
CA VAL A 32 16.87 10.48 -0.27
C VAL A 32 15.92 9.63 0.57
N VAL A 33 16.21 8.34 0.69
CA VAL A 33 15.37 7.39 1.42
C VAL A 33 15.36 7.74 2.90
N HIS A 34 14.18 7.83 3.49
CA HIS A 34 14.04 8.04 4.93
C HIS A 34 13.62 6.76 5.65
N ARG A 35 12.61 6.08 5.12
CA ARG A 35 12.11 4.83 5.69
C ARG A 35 11.50 3.93 4.61
N MET A 36 11.70 2.63 4.79
CA MET A 36 10.97 1.58 4.07
C MET A 36 9.96 0.91 5.00
N ARG A 37 8.74 0.70 4.52
CA ARG A 37 7.68 -0.04 5.22
C ARG A 37 7.26 -1.24 4.38
N ASP A 38 7.24 -2.41 5.00
CA ASP A 38 6.69 -3.64 4.43
C ASP A 38 5.21 -3.77 4.79
N LEU A 39 4.30 -3.65 3.83
CA LEU A 39 2.86 -3.76 4.09
C LEU A 39 2.39 -5.20 4.34
N VAL A 40 3.29 -6.19 4.28
CA VAL A 40 2.99 -7.55 4.78
C VAL A 40 3.20 -7.61 6.29
N THR A 41 4.29 -7.06 6.82
CA THR A 41 4.62 -7.13 8.27
C THR A 41 4.09 -5.93 9.07
N ASP A 42 3.98 -4.76 8.46
CA ASP A 42 3.43 -3.51 9.02
C ASP A 42 2.31 -3.00 8.09
N PRO A 43 1.12 -3.63 8.12
CA PRO A 43 0.02 -3.33 7.21
C PRO A 43 -0.68 -2.01 7.56
N LEU A 44 -1.39 -1.43 6.59
CA LEU A 44 -2.05 -0.14 6.76
C LEU A 44 -3.22 -0.22 7.75
N THR A 45 -3.42 0.86 8.52
CA THR A 45 -4.64 1.05 9.29
C THR A 45 -5.83 1.41 8.39
N PRO A 46 -7.08 1.30 8.90
CA PRO A 46 -8.24 1.74 8.16
C PRO A 46 -8.17 3.22 7.77
N ALA A 47 -7.69 4.10 8.64
CA ALA A 47 -7.53 5.52 8.33
C ALA A 47 -6.54 5.76 7.19
N GLU A 48 -5.39 5.10 7.21
CA GLU A 48 -4.38 5.24 6.15
C GLU A 48 -4.91 4.78 4.78
N PHE A 49 -5.65 3.67 4.75
CA PHE A 49 -6.28 3.19 3.53
C PHE A 49 -7.39 4.13 3.04
N LEU A 50 -8.37 4.43 3.91
CA LEU A 50 -9.56 5.21 3.58
C LEU A 50 -9.26 6.67 3.23
N ARG A 51 -8.12 7.22 3.67
CA ARG A 51 -7.67 8.55 3.25
C ARG A 51 -7.39 8.63 1.74
N ARG A 52 -6.90 7.55 1.13
CA ARG A 52 -6.56 7.49 -0.31
C ARG A 52 -6.85 6.11 -0.91
N PRO A 53 -8.11 5.66 -0.96
CA PRO A 53 -8.44 4.24 -1.21
C PRO A 53 -8.06 3.77 -2.62
N TYR A 54 -8.05 4.68 -3.59
CA TYR A 54 -7.80 4.36 -4.99
C TYR A 54 -6.33 4.47 -5.41
N VAL A 55 -5.40 4.65 -4.47
CA VAL A 55 -3.96 4.58 -4.79
C VAL A 55 -3.59 3.13 -5.14
N ALA A 56 -2.80 2.97 -6.19
CA ALA A 56 -2.12 1.73 -6.56
C ALA A 56 -1.04 1.46 -5.52
N ARG A 57 -1.39 0.65 -4.54
CA ARG A 57 -0.52 0.24 -3.44
C ARG A 57 0.23 -1.02 -3.82
N SER A 58 1.42 -1.19 -3.28
CA SER A 58 2.25 -2.40 -3.38
C SER A 58 2.87 -2.72 -2.03
N ARG A 59 3.49 -3.89 -1.86
CA ARG A 59 4.15 -4.33 -0.62
C ARG A 59 5.05 -3.26 0.00
N TRP A 60 5.97 -2.71 -0.79
CA TRP A 60 6.97 -1.79 -0.28
C TRP A 60 6.51 -0.33 -0.41
N LEU A 61 6.31 0.32 0.74
CA LEU A 61 6.01 1.74 0.84
C LEU A 61 7.25 2.49 1.34
N MET A 62 7.82 3.31 0.48
CA MET A 62 8.98 4.13 0.78
C MET A 62 8.53 5.54 1.16
N THR A 63 9.05 6.07 2.26
CA THR A 63 9.05 7.51 2.55
C THR A 63 10.42 8.06 2.19
N ALA A 64 10.47 9.09 1.35
CA ALA A 64 11.72 9.70 0.90
C ALA A 64 11.55 11.21 0.69
N TRP A 65 12.66 11.94 0.79
CA TRP A 65 12.76 13.34 0.36
C TRP A 65 12.92 13.39 -1.15
N ASP A 66 12.06 14.10 -1.87
CA ASP A 66 12.21 14.34 -3.32
C ASP A 66 13.02 15.61 -3.56
N GLU A 67 14.29 15.44 -3.93
CA GLU A 67 15.26 16.54 -4.08
C GLU A 67 14.84 17.55 -5.16
N ARG A 68 13.95 17.18 -6.08
CA ARG A 68 13.50 18.11 -7.15
C ARG A 68 12.46 19.12 -6.70
N ILE A 69 11.70 18.79 -5.67
CA ILE A 69 10.54 19.59 -5.21
C ILE A 69 10.63 19.90 -3.72
N ASP A 70 11.70 19.47 -3.07
CA ASP A 70 12.04 19.82 -1.69
C ASP A 70 10.94 19.43 -0.68
N GLU A 71 10.38 18.22 -0.83
CA GLU A 71 9.33 17.72 0.06
C GLU A 71 9.44 16.22 0.35
N PHE A 72 8.96 15.80 1.53
CA PHE A 72 8.80 14.38 1.87
C PHE A 72 7.56 13.79 1.20
N ARG A 73 7.74 12.62 0.57
CA ARG A 73 6.66 11.89 -0.09
C ARG A 73 6.72 10.41 0.16
N GLN A 74 5.58 9.79 -0.08
CA GLN A 74 5.41 8.35 -0.07
C GLN A 74 5.35 7.80 -1.49
N PHE A 75 6.11 6.74 -1.73
CA PHE A 75 6.24 6.04 -3.00
C PHE A 75 6.00 4.55 -2.81
N TYR A 76 5.03 3.99 -3.52
CA TYR A 76 4.84 2.54 -3.56
C TYR A 76 5.80 1.97 -4.61
N LEU A 77 6.82 1.19 -4.21
CA LEU A 77 7.85 0.73 -5.15
C LEU A 77 7.26 -0.09 -6.31
N GLY A 78 6.21 -0.87 -6.07
CA GLY A 78 5.51 -1.62 -7.12
C GLY A 78 4.80 -0.75 -8.16
N SER A 79 4.69 0.57 -7.93
CA SER A 79 4.24 1.54 -8.92
C SER A 79 5.37 2.10 -9.78
N THR A 80 6.64 1.89 -9.43
CA THR A 80 7.79 2.33 -10.24
C THR A 80 7.92 1.50 -11.51
N ALA A 81 8.62 2.02 -12.52
CA ALA A 81 8.93 1.25 -13.72
C ALA A 81 9.85 0.05 -13.41
N GLN A 82 10.82 0.26 -12.51
CA GLN A 82 11.87 -0.71 -12.18
C GLN A 82 11.36 -1.92 -11.37
N PHE A 83 10.40 -1.70 -10.47
CA PHE A 83 9.94 -2.72 -9.52
C PHE A 83 8.47 -3.07 -9.70
N ARG A 84 7.93 -2.85 -10.90
CA ARG A 84 6.50 -2.97 -11.17
C ARG A 84 5.95 -4.30 -10.67
N ALA A 85 4.94 -4.23 -9.82
CA ALA A 85 4.33 -5.41 -9.21
C ALA A 85 2.81 -5.27 -9.12
N PRO A 86 2.04 -6.38 -9.13
CA PRO A 86 0.61 -6.35 -8.88
C PRO A 86 0.30 -5.71 -7.53
N GLY A 87 -0.62 -4.76 -7.51
CA GLY A 87 -1.01 -4.03 -6.30
C GLY A 87 -2.16 -4.69 -5.53
N CYS A 88 -2.17 -6.02 -5.41
CA CYS A 88 -3.24 -6.75 -4.74
C CYS A 88 -3.22 -6.51 -3.24
N LEU A 89 -4.41 -6.42 -2.63
CA LEU A 89 -4.58 -6.17 -1.20
C LEU A 89 -5.45 -7.25 -0.55
N ARG A 90 -5.26 -7.43 0.76
CA ARG A 90 -6.12 -8.21 1.66
C ARG A 90 -6.52 -7.37 2.85
N ILE A 91 -7.63 -7.73 3.47
CA ILE A 91 -8.03 -7.22 4.78
C ILE A 91 -7.77 -8.33 5.79
N VAL A 92 -7.14 -7.97 6.92
CA VAL A 92 -6.88 -8.89 8.04
C VAL A 92 -7.42 -8.30 9.33
N ILE A 93 -7.67 -9.19 10.29
CA ILE A 93 -7.82 -8.84 11.70
C ILE A 93 -6.52 -9.25 12.38
N GLU A 94 -5.85 -8.28 13.00
CA GLU A 94 -4.72 -8.51 13.91
C GLU A 94 -5.26 -8.74 15.33
N ASP A 95 -4.90 -9.88 15.91
CA ASP A 95 -5.12 -10.18 17.31
C ASP A 95 -3.83 -10.74 17.89
N HIS A 96 -3.10 -9.91 18.65
CA HIS A 96 -1.79 -10.26 19.18
C HIS A 96 -1.83 -11.40 20.22
N ASN A 97 -3.02 -11.77 20.69
CA ASN A 97 -3.22 -12.88 21.62
C ASN A 97 -3.63 -14.18 20.91
N ALA A 98 -3.88 -14.15 19.61
CA ALA A 98 -4.27 -15.32 18.82
C ALA A 98 -3.06 -15.99 18.14
N ASP A 99 -3.16 -17.29 17.88
CA ASP A 99 -2.22 -18.04 17.05
C ASP A 99 -2.95 -18.67 15.85
N PRO A 100 -2.70 -18.23 14.60
CA PRO A 100 -1.78 -17.16 14.21
C PRO A 100 -2.33 -15.76 14.58
N PRO A 101 -1.45 -14.76 14.77
CA PRO A 101 -1.84 -13.42 15.24
C PRO A 101 -2.61 -12.60 14.19
N ARG A 102 -2.84 -13.17 13.00
CA ARG A 102 -3.53 -12.55 11.89
C ARG A 102 -4.47 -13.52 11.23
N ARG A 103 -5.71 -13.07 11.03
CA ARG A 103 -6.73 -13.80 10.30
C ARG A 103 -7.19 -13.01 9.08
N LEU A 104 -7.12 -13.63 7.90
CA LEU A 104 -7.66 -13.04 6.67
C LEU A 104 -9.18 -12.95 6.76
N ILE A 105 -9.71 -11.80 6.35
CA ILE A 105 -11.15 -11.57 6.26
C ILE A 105 -11.52 -11.11 4.85
N GLY A 106 -12.31 -11.94 4.16
CA GLY A 106 -12.70 -11.71 2.77
C GLY A 106 -11.69 -12.22 1.75
N ARG A 107 -11.77 -11.68 0.53
CA ARG A 107 -11.03 -12.15 -0.66
C ARG A 107 -9.84 -11.25 -1.02
N GLN A 108 -8.98 -11.74 -1.91
CA GLN A 108 -8.82 -11.18 -3.27
C GLN A 108 -9.20 -9.72 -3.56
N TYR A 109 -8.41 -8.66 -3.30
CA TYR A 109 -8.73 -7.34 -3.88
C TYR A 109 -7.69 -6.84 -4.88
N GLU A 110 -8.06 -6.94 -6.15
CA GLU A 110 -7.25 -6.52 -7.29
C GLU A 110 -7.06 -4.99 -7.35
N PRO A 111 -5.99 -4.48 -7.99
CA PRO A 111 -5.70 -3.05 -8.11
C PRO A 111 -6.62 -2.36 -9.15
N ASN A 112 -7.93 -2.48 -9.00
CA ASN A 112 -8.93 -1.83 -9.84
C ASN A 112 -9.98 -1.06 -9.02
N VAL A 113 -10.73 -0.18 -9.69
CA VAL A 113 -11.71 0.70 -9.03
C VAL A 113 -12.83 -0.07 -8.34
N PHE A 114 -13.29 -1.17 -8.94
CA PHE A 114 -14.39 -1.97 -8.41
C PHE A 114 -14.00 -2.60 -7.08
N ASP A 115 -12.83 -3.23 -7.02
CA ASP A 115 -12.33 -3.88 -5.82
C ASP A 115 -11.99 -2.86 -4.74
N ARG A 116 -11.37 -1.72 -5.08
CA ARG A 116 -11.14 -0.64 -4.09
C ARG A 116 -12.44 -0.09 -3.50
N ARG A 117 -13.47 0.09 -4.33
CA ARG A 117 -14.80 0.53 -3.86
C ARG A 117 -15.44 -0.52 -2.96
N LEU A 118 -15.32 -1.80 -3.31
CA LEU A 118 -15.84 -2.90 -2.50
C LEU A 118 -15.13 -2.96 -1.15
N MET A 119 -13.79 -2.87 -1.11
CA MET A 119 -13.02 -2.80 0.13
C MET A 119 -13.50 -1.66 1.03
N VAL A 120 -13.63 -0.45 0.49
CA VAL A 120 -14.12 0.72 1.24
C VAL A 120 -15.48 0.44 1.86
N ARG A 121 -16.43 -0.08 1.07
CA ARG A 121 -17.79 -0.39 1.54
C ARG A 121 -17.78 -1.45 2.63
N MET A 122 -17.00 -2.52 2.46
CA MET A 122 -16.90 -3.60 3.44
C MET A 122 -16.27 -3.12 4.74
N MET A 123 -15.17 -2.38 4.68
CA MET A 123 -14.53 -1.79 5.86
C MET A 123 -15.48 -0.83 6.58
N GLN A 124 -16.13 0.10 5.86
CA GLN A 124 -17.08 1.03 6.48
C GLN A 124 -18.28 0.31 7.11
N LYS A 125 -18.76 -0.77 6.49
CA LYS A 125 -19.83 -1.60 7.06
C LYS A 125 -19.37 -2.23 8.37
N TRP A 126 -18.24 -2.93 8.37
CA TRP A 126 -17.71 -3.59 9.56
C TRP A 126 -17.40 -2.60 10.69
N LEU A 127 -16.81 -1.46 10.39
CA LEU A 127 -16.50 -0.44 11.40
C LEU A 127 -17.75 0.22 11.99
N ARG A 128 -18.88 0.27 11.25
CA ARG A 128 -20.16 0.72 11.82
C ARG A 128 -20.81 -0.34 12.69
N GLU A 129 -20.77 -1.60 12.26
CA GLU A 129 -21.42 -2.72 12.96
C GLU A 129 -20.63 -3.15 14.21
N GLN A 130 -19.31 -3.02 14.18
CA GLN A 130 -18.39 -3.40 15.24
C GLN A 130 -17.25 -2.37 15.34
N PRO A 131 -17.47 -1.22 16.02
CA PRO A 131 -16.48 -0.16 16.15
C PRO A 131 -15.14 -0.62 16.74
N ASP A 132 -15.16 -1.58 17.67
CA ASP A 132 -13.96 -2.16 18.31
C ASP A 132 -13.02 -2.84 17.31
N LEU A 133 -13.49 -3.19 16.12
CA LEU A 133 -12.64 -3.73 15.06
C LEU A 133 -11.71 -2.68 14.46
N TYR A 134 -11.94 -1.38 14.69
CA TYR A 134 -11.10 -0.33 14.14
C TYR A 134 -9.62 -0.51 14.48
N GLU A 135 -9.33 -0.90 15.72
CA GLU A 135 -7.97 -1.11 16.20
C GLU A 135 -7.35 -2.42 15.71
N LYS A 136 -8.17 -3.38 15.26
CA LYS A 136 -7.72 -4.72 14.85
C LYS A 136 -7.65 -4.89 13.33
N ILE A 137 -8.50 -4.20 12.57
CA ILE A 137 -8.52 -4.32 11.11
C ILE A 137 -7.26 -3.68 10.52
N ARG A 138 -6.65 -4.37 9.56
CA ARG A 138 -5.57 -3.83 8.74
C ARG A 138 -5.76 -4.16 7.27
N VAL A 139 -5.12 -3.38 6.42
CA VAL A 139 -5.04 -3.60 4.97
C VAL A 139 -3.60 -3.93 4.61
N MET A 140 -3.36 -5.20 4.27
CA MET A 140 -2.03 -5.70 3.93
C MET A 140 -1.86 -5.84 2.42
N ALA A 141 -0.61 -5.82 1.97
CA ALA A 141 -0.28 -6.26 0.61
C ALA A 141 -0.45 -7.77 0.51
N ASP A 142 -1.06 -8.21 -0.58
CA ASP A 142 -1.27 -9.64 -0.85
C ASP A 142 -0.11 -10.17 -1.67
N ASP A 143 0.96 -10.55 -0.97
CA ASP A 143 2.18 -11.01 -1.60
C ASP A 143 2.17 -12.52 -1.84
N MET A 144 1.32 -12.94 -2.78
CA MET A 144 1.33 -14.32 -3.29
C MET A 144 2.36 -14.52 -4.42
N ARG A 145 3.36 -13.63 -4.60
CA ARG A 145 4.36 -13.73 -5.68
C ARG A 145 5.83 -13.64 -5.23
N LEU A 146 6.12 -13.80 -3.94
CA LEU A 146 7.49 -14.03 -3.44
C LEU A 146 7.74 -15.45 -2.89
N LEU A 147 6.94 -16.43 -3.35
CA LEU A 147 7.31 -17.85 -3.35
C LEU A 147 7.08 -18.40 -4.77
N GLY A 148 8.14 -18.36 -5.57
CA GLY A 148 8.24 -18.87 -6.93
C GLY A 148 9.65 -18.67 -7.43
#